data_AF-A0A7C0ZXR9-F1
#
_entry.id   AF-A0A7C0ZXR9-F1
#
_cell.length_a   1.000
_cell.length_b   1.000
_cell.length_c   1.000
_cell.angle_alpha   90.00
_cell.angle_beta   90.00
_cell.angle_gamma   90.00
#
_symmetry.space_group_name_H-M   'P 1'
#
loop_
_entity.id
_entity.type
_entity.pdbx_description
1 polymer ?
#
loop_
_entity_poly.entity_id
_entity_poly.type
_entity_poly.pdbx_seq_one_letter_code
_entity_poly.pdbx_strand_id
1 'polypeptide(L)'
;MVESRGPTTGRGPLAASAHRARRAGRLLLVEPDAAALAALAALGTEGYREQRELDALRIEFAERLCHPESARYIAPCEHVFRRRWQTSGGWRFPAPEPGGSADVERCYARLGFEATDL
;
A
#
# COMPACT_ATOMS: atom_id res chain seq x y z
N MET A 1 18.57 5.51 43.24
CA MET A 1 17.20 5.55 42.68
C MET A 1 17.34 5.84 41.20
N VAL A 2 17.08 4.84 40.36
CA VAL A 2 17.07 4.99 38.90
C VAL A 2 15.62 5.24 38.51
N GLU A 3 15.32 6.44 38.02
CA GLU A 3 13.99 6.76 37.53
C GLU A 3 13.71 6.00 36.22
N SER A 4 12.64 5.21 36.25
CA SER A 4 12.07 4.53 35.11
C SER A 4 11.56 5.58 34.11
N ARG A 5 12.29 5.78 33.01
CA ARG A 5 11.77 6.51 31.85
C ARG A 5 10.64 5.68 31.23
N GLY A 6 9.40 6.10 31.46
CA GLY A 6 8.23 5.59 30.77
C GLY A 6 8.34 5.73 29.25
N PRO A 7 7.47 5.05 28.48
CA PRO A 7 7.57 5.02 27.03
C PRO A 7 7.41 6.43 26.47
N THR A 8 8.50 6.99 25.97
CA THR A 8 8.49 8.22 25.17
C THR A 8 7.57 8.01 23.98
N THR A 9 6.40 8.63 24.02
CA THR A 9 5.48 8.79 22.89
C THR A 9 6.17 9.62 21.81
N GLY A 10 6.96 8.94 20.99
CA GLY A 10 7.76 9.55 19.94
C GLY A 10 6.87 10.08 18.82
N ARG A 11 6.51 11.36 18.87
CA ARG A 11 6.22 12.15 17.66
C ARG A 11 7.54 12.47 16.95
N GLY A 12 8.19 11.44 16.41
CA GLY A 12 9.42 11.57 15.61
C GLY A 12 9.14 11.50 14.10
N PRO A 13 10.12 11.85 13.25
CA PRO A 13 10.03 11.69 11.78
C PRO A 13 9.64 10.27 11.35
N LEU A 14 10.06 9.27 12.11
CA LEU A 14 9.71 7.86 11.92
C LEU A 14 8.21 7.59 12.14
N ALA A 15 7.59 8.20 13.15
CA ALA A 15 6.16 8.04 13.41
C ALA A 15 5.30 8.68 12.31
N ALA A 16 5.72 9.84 11.81
CA ALA A 16 5.07 10.49 10.67
C ALA A 16 5.19 9.67 9.38
N SER A 17 6.37 9.08 9.11
CA SER A 17 6.58 8.19 7.96
C SER A 17 5.79 6.89 8.08
N ALA A 18 5.74 6.28 9.27
CA ALA A 18 4.91 5.09 9.52
C ALA A 18 3.42 5.40 9.34
N HIS A 19 2.96 6.58 9.77
CA HIS A 19 1.58 7.01 9.57
C HIS A 19 1.25 7.20 8.07
N ARG A 20 2.14 7.84 7.30
CA ARG A 20 1.99 7.98 5.84
C ARG A 20 2.00 6.62 5.14
N ALA A 21 2.91 5.72 5.51
CA ALA A 21 3.00 4.38 4.94
C ALA A 21 1.74 3.56 5.21
N ARG A 22 1.21 3.59 6.44
CA ARG A 22 -0.07 2.93 6.78
C ARG A 22 -1.24 3.49 6.00
N ARG A 23 -1.31 4.82 5.83
CA ARG A 23 -2.35 5.46 5.01
C ARG A 23 -2.24 5.05 3.55
N ALA A 24 -1.04 5.11 2.97
CA ALA A 24 -0.80 4.69 1.59
C ALA A 24 -1.14 3.21 1.39
N GLY A 25 -0.72 2.34 2.31
CA GLY A 25 -1.07 0.92 2.30
C GLY A 25 -2.58 0.69 2.35
N ARG A 26 -3.31 1.37 3.24
CA ARG A 26 -4.77 1.29 3.29
C ARG A 26 -5.41 1.72 1.96
N LEU A 27 -4.91 2.79 1.33
CA LEU A 27 -5.44 3.27 0.06
C LEU A 27 -5.15 2.35 -1.12
N LEU A 28 -4.07 1.57 -1.05
CA LEU A 28 -3.63 0.69 -2.13
C LEU A 28 -4.07 -0.76 -1.96
N LEU A 29 -4.45 -1.20 -0.76
CA LEU A 29 -4.68 -2.61 -0.46
C LEU A 29 -6.04 -2.88 0.18
N VAL A 30 -6.76 -1.83 0.62
CA VAL A 30 -8.08 -1.96 1.23
C VAL A 30 -9.08 -1.21 0.35
N GLU A 31 -10.24 -1.82 0.14
CA GLU A 31 -11.32 -1.18 -0.61
C GLU A 31 -11.63 0.22 -0.02
N PRO A 32 -11.72 1.27 -0.86
CA PRO A 32 -12.02 2.60 -0.39
C PRO A 32 -13.35 2.67 0.37
N ASP A 33 -13.32 3.38 1.50
CA ASP A 33 -14.47 3.78 2.29
C ASP A 33 -14.52 5.32 2.43
N ALA A 34 -15.57 5.83 3.06
CA ALA A 34 -15.72 7.27 3.29
C ALA A 34 -14.55 7.87 4.10
N ALA A 35 -13.94 7.09 5.00
CA ALA A 35 -12.80 7.52 5.79
C ALA A 35 -11.52 7.60 4.95
N ALA A 36 -11.32 6.69 4.01
CA ALA A 36 -10.23 6.70 3.04
C ALA A 36 -10.32 7.90 2.09
N LEU A 37 -11.53 8.25 1.64
CA LEU A 37 -11.82 9.48 0.89
C LEU A 37 -11.46 10.73 1.70
N ALA A 38 -11.98 10.85 2.92
CA ALA A 38 -11.65 11.97 3.80
C ALA A 38 -10.13 12.05 4.08
N ALA A 39 -9.47 10.90 4.15
CA ALA A 39 -8.03 10.81 4.35
C ALA A 39 -7.23 11.31 3.14
N LEU A 40 -7.61 10.93 1.92
CA LEU A 40 -7.06 11.45 0.66
C LEU A 40 -7.30 12.96 0.55
N ALA A 41 -8.50 13.38 0.91
CA ALA A 41 -8.92 14.75 0.91
C ALA A 41 -8.00 15.61 1.81
N ALA A 42 -7.66 15.12 3.01
CA ALA A 42 -6.73 15.80 3.90
C ALA A 42 -5.27 15.90 3.38
N LEU A 43 -4.89 15.16 2.33
CA LEU A 43 -3.51 15.20 1.78
C LEU A 43 -3.27 16.35 0.79
N GLY A 44 -4.28 17.17 0.47
CA GLY A 44 -4.11 18.31 -0.41
C GLY A 44 -3.71 17.94 -1.85
N THR A 45 -3.96 16.70 -2.27
CA THR A 45 -3.77 16.26 -3.66
C THR A 45 -4.87 16.86 -4.51
N GLU A 46 -4.75 18.15 -4.83
CA GLU A 46 -5.73 18.93 -5.60
C GLU A 46 -6.09 18.27 -6.93
N GLY A 47 -5.17 17.49 -7.53
CA GLY A 47 -5.41 16.77 -8.78
C GLY A 47 -6.07 15.38 -8.67
N TYR A 48 -6.09 14.74 -7.50
CA TYR A 48 -6.77 13.43 -7.33
C TYR A 48 -8.24 13.61 -6.90
N ARG A 49 -8.60 14.85 -6.56
CA ARG A 49 -9.81 15.22 -5.82
C ARG A 49 -10.91 15.78 -6.70
N GLU A 50 -10.65 16.08 -7.96
CA GLU A 50 -11.69 16.54 -8.88
C GLU A 50 -12.62 15.35 -9.20
N GLN A 51 -13.66 15.22 -8.38
CA GLN A 51 -14.94 14.57 -8.69
C GLN A 51 -14.91 13.05 -8.97
N ARG A 52 -14.33 12.25 -8.08
CA ARG A 52 -14.67 10.82 -8.05
C ARG A 52 -15.56 10.48 -6.88
N GLU A 53 -16.78 10.07 -7.20
CA GLU A 53 -17.70 9.46 -6.24
C GLU A 53 -17.08 8.19 -5.66
N LEU A 54 -17.42 7.87 -4.41
CA LEU A 54 -16.88 6.71 -3.70
C LEU A 54 -17.05 5.42 -4.50
N ASP A 55 -18.19 5.27 -5.17
CA ASP A 55 -18.48 4.08 -5.96
C ASP A 55 -17.56 3.95 -7.19
N ALA A 56 -17.21 5.07 -7.82
CA ALA A 56 -16.24 5.07 -8.92
C ALA A 56 -14.84 4.64 -8.44
N LEU A 57 -14.43 5.05 -7.24
CA LEU A 57 -13.15 4.63 -6.65
C LEU A 57 -13.15 3.15 -6.28
N ARG A 58 -14.27 2.62 -5.79
CA ARG A 58 -14.42 1.19 -5.49
C ARG A 58 -14.35 0.33 -6.74
N ILE A 59 -15.01 0.75 -7.82
CA ILE A 59 -14.90 0.10 -9.13
C ILE A 59 -13.44 0.13 -9.59
N GLU A 60 -12.77 1.28 -9.49
CA GLU A 60 -11.39 1.42 -9.91
C GLU A 60 -10.42 0.52 -9.11
N PHE A 61 -10.63 0.44 -7.79
CA PHE A 61 -9.92 -0.45 -6.90
C PHE A 61 -10.13 -1.91 -7.32
N ALA A 62 -11.38 -2.31 -7.53
CA ALA A 62 -11.73 -3.68 -7.92
C ALA A 62 -11.10 -4.07 -9.27
N GLU A 63 -11.20 -3.20 -10.28
CA GLU A 63 -10.60 -3.39 -11.61
C GLU A 63 -9.07 -3.55 -11.55
N ARG A 64 -8.39 -2.89 -10.61
CA ARG A 64 -6.93 -2.91 -10.54
C ARG A 64 -6.38 -3.99 -9.63
N LEU A 65 -7.08 -4.36 -8.56
CA LEU A 65 -6.47 -5.13 -7.47
C LEU A 65 -7.26 -6.39 -7.10
N CYS A 66 -8.53 -6.49 -7.47
CA CYS A 66 -9.40 -7.60 -7.06
C CYS A 66 -9.72 -8.58 -8.19
N HIS A 67 -9.68 -8.13 -9.44
CA HIS A 67 -10.14 -8.93 -10.58
C HIS A 67 -9.01 -9.25 -11.55
N PRO A 68 -8.39 -10.44 -11.47
CA PRO A 68 -7.29 -10.85 -12.36
C PRO A 68 -7.64 -10.79 -13.86
N GLU A 69 -8.91 -10.98 -14.21
CA GLU A 69 -9.41 -10.93 -15.59
C GLU A 69 -9.53 -9.50 -16.15
N SER A 70 -9.42 -8.48 -15.30
CA SER A 70 -9.47 -7.10 -15.73
C SER A 70 -8.21 -6.75 -16.53
N ALA A 71 -8.37 -6.08 -17.67
CA ALA A 71 -7.25 -5.55 -18.44
C ALA A 71 -6.40 -4.51 -17.67
N ARG A 72 -6.92 -4.00 -16.55
CA ARG A 72 -6.25 -3.03 -15.66
C ARG A 72 -5.66 -3.66 -14.41
N TYR A 73 -5.77 -4.97 -14.28
CA TYR A 73 -5.30 -5.68 -13.09
C TYR A 73 -3.78 -5.56 -12.91
N ILE A 74 -3.38 -5.34 -11.66
CA ILE A 74 -2.00 -5.30 -11.20
C ILE A 74 -1.96 -6.14 -9.93
N ALA A 75 -1.26 -7.27 -9.96
CA ALA A 75 -1.10 -8.10 -8.78
C ALA A 75 -0.35 -7.32 -7.68
N PRO A 76 -0.90 -7.22 -6.44
CA PRO A 76 -0.32 -6.42 -5.36
C PRO A 76 0.90 -7.09 -4.69
N CYS A 77 1.78 -7.70 -5.47
CA CYS A 77 2.96 -8.40 -4.98
C CYS A 77 4.22 -7.52 -5.16
N GLU A 78 5.10 -7.50 -4.17
CA GLU A 78 6.32 -6.68 -4.20
C GLU A 78 7.15 -6.91 -5.46
N HIS A 79 7.34 -8.17 -5.88
CA HIS A 79 8.18 -8.50 -7.04
C HIS A 79 7.62 -7.97 -8.35
N VAL A 80 6.30 -7.85 -8.45
CA VAL A 80 5.61 -7.28 -9.62
C VAL A 80 5.93 -5.79 -9.73
N PHE A 81 5.90 -5.06 -8.61
CA PHE A 81 6.28 -3.64 -8.60
C PHE A 81 7.80 -3.43 -8.75
N ARG A 82 8.62 -4.29 -8.16
CA ARG A 82 10.08 -4.22 -8.26
C ARG A 82 10.56 -4.40 -9.70
N ARG A 83 9.91 -5.29 -10.45
CA ARG A 83 10.25 -5.63 -11.84
C ARG A 83 9.44 -4.84 -12.89
N ARG A 84 8.68 -3.82 -12.47
CA ARG A 84 7.92 -2.96 -13.39
C ARG A 84 8.87 -2.26 -14.37
N TRP A 85 8.39 -1.98 -15.57
CA TRP A 85 9.13 -1.21 -16.56
C TRP A 85 8.24 -0.17 -17.24
N GLN A 86 8.85 0.88 -17.78
CA GLN A 86 8.15 1.94 -18.47
C GLN A 86 8.23 1.73 -19.98
N THR A 87 7.11 1.92 -20.67
CA THR A 87 7.04 2.01 -22.13
C THR A 87 6.47 3.36 -22.55
N SER A 88 6.46 3.65 -23.85
CA SER A 88 5.81 4.85 -24.41
C SER A 88 4.30 4.93 -24.07
N GLY A 89 3.66 3.78 -23.81
CA GLY A 89 2.25 3.69 -23.42
C GLY A 89 2.01 3.64 -21.89
N GLY A 90 3.04 3.83 -21.08
CA GLY A 90 2.94 3.84 -19.61
C GLY A 90 3.67 2.67 -18.93
N TRP A 91 3.37 2.48 -17.64
CA TRP A 91 3.96 1.41 -16.85
C TRP A 91 3.41 0.04 -17.24
N ARG A 92 4.28 -0.95 -17.24
CA ARG A 92 3.97 -2.36 -17.45
C ARG A 92 4.45 -3.17 -16.26
N PHE A 93 3.69 -4.21 -15.96
CA PHE A 93 3.88 -5.07 -14.81
C PHE A 93 3.97 -6.51 -15.30
N PRO A 94 4.93 -7.31 -14.80
CA PRO A 94 5.01 -8.71 -15.15
C PRO A 94 3.88 -9.50 -14.47
N ALA A 95 3.63 -10.71 -14.96
CA ALA A 95 2.75 -11.65 -14.25
C ALA A 95 3.34 -12.01 -12.87
N PRO A 96 2.49 -12.25 -11.86
CA PRO A 96 2.95 -12.77 -10.58
C PRO A 96 3.46 -14.21 -10.74
N GLU A 97 4.73 -14.43 -10.42
CA GLU A 97 5.35 -15.76 -10.43
C GLU A 97 5.27 -16.47 -9.06
N PRO A 98 5.12 -17.81 -9.03
CA PRO A 98 5.31 -18.60 -7.82
C PRO A 98 6.68 -18.33 -7.19
N GLY A 99 6.72 -18.11 -5.87
CA GLY A 99 7.96 -17.81 -5.16
C GLY A 99 8.51 -16.39 -5.35
N GLY A 100 7.81 -15.50 -6.07
CA GLY A 100 8.21 -14.11 -6.24
C GLY A 100 8.36 -13.33 -4.92
N SER A 101 7.68 -13.75 -3.87
CA SER A 101 7.75 -13.19 -2.51
C SER A 101 8.91 -13.72 -1.66
N ALA A 102 9.67 -14.73 -2.12
CA ALA A 102 10.66 -15.44 -1.31
C ALA A 102 11.75 -14.52 -0.72
N ASP A 103 12.14 -13.44 -1.42
CA ASP A 103 13.09 -12.47 -0.90
C ASP A 103 12.52 -11.69 0.30
N VAL A 104 11.27 -11.25 0.20
CA VAL A 104 10.57 -10.49 1.24
C VAL A 104 10.27 -11.39 2.44
N GLU A 105 9.80 -12.62 2.20
CA GLU A 105 9.56 -13.61 3.25
C GLU A 105 10.84 -13.91 4.04
N ARG A 106 11.98 -14.07 3.37
CA ARG A 106 13.27 -14.25 4.04
C ARG A 106 13.67 -13.04 4.90
N CYS A 107 13.34 -11.83 4.46
CA CYS A 107 13.57 -10.63 5.26
C CYS A 107 12.67 -10.60 6.50
N TYR A 108 11.39 -10.93 6.37
CA TYR A 108 10.47 -11.00 7.51
C TYR A 108 10.89 -12.07 8.52
N ALA A 109 11.23 -13.27 8.07
CA ALA A 109 11.73 -14.34 8.94
C ALA A 109 13.00 -13.93 9.70
N ARG A 110 13.94 -13.24 9.04
CA ARG A 110 15.16 -12.72 9.68
C ARG A 110 14.88 -11.65 10.74
N LEU A 111 13.80 -10.91 10.59
CA LEU A 111 13.35 -9.89 11.54
C LEU A 111 12.48 -10.47 12.67
N GLY A 112 12.24 -11.79 12.66
CA GLY A 112 11.43 -12.49 13.66
C GLY A 112 9.92 -12.33 13.48
N PHE A 113 9.47 -11.95 12.28
CA PHE A 113 8.05 -12.01 11.92
C PHE A 113 7.70 -13.43 11.51
N GLU A 114 6.64 -13.97 12.11
CA GLU A 114 6.02 -15.21 11.69
C GLU A 114 4.97 -14.94 10.60
N ALA A 115 4.68 -15.95 9.78
CA ALA A 115 3.64 -15.81 8.74
C ALA A 115 2.25 -15.48 9.32
N THR A 116 2.01 -15.81 10.59
CA THR A 116 0.79 -15.47 11.33
C THR A 116 0.72 -14.00 11.80
N ASP A 117 1.84 -13.28 11.73
CA ASP A 117 1.93 -11.86 12.11
C ASP A 117 1.61 -10.92 10.93
N LEU A 118 1.48 -11.46 9.72
CA LEU A 118 1.18 -10.75 8.46
C LEU A 118 -0.33 -10.84 8.14
#